data_AF-A0A9P8GMR7-F1
#
_entry.id   AF-A0A9P8GMR7-F1
#
_cell.length_a   1.000
_cell.length_b   1.000
_cell.length_c   1.000
_cell.angle_alpha   90.00
_cell.angle_beta   90.00
_cell.angle_gamma   90.00
#
_symmetry.space_group_name_H-M   'P 1'
#
loop_
_entity.id
_entity.type
_entity.pdbx_description
1 polymer ?
#
loop_
_entity_poly.entity_id
_entity_poly.type
_entity_poly.pdbx_seq_one_letter_code
_entity_poly.pdbx_strand_id
1 'polypeptide(L)'
;MAFPGMSAPGLGGQGVGLDEQKLKEQQMIKFMQQAMESCPAKTAMSGVMGFGLGGLFGLFMSSMRYDAPMTAGADAITKLPVKEQLRQGFKEMGKASWSSAKNFGLVGGIFAGTECCIEGFRAQNDLYNGVAAGCITGGALAAKAGPQAAALGCAGFAGFSAAIDYYMRMPNDDTAADPIA
;
A
#
# COMPACT_ATOMS: atom_id res chain seq x y z
N MET A 1 8.27 5.07 -4.85
CA MET A 1 8.69 5.03 -3.44
C MET A 1 9.98 4.23 -3.28
N ALA A 2 11.12 4.91 -3.37
CA ALA A 2 12.37 4.38 -2.84
C ALA A 2 12.29 4.50 -1.32
N PHE A 3 12.43 3.39 -0.59
CA PHE A 3 12.54 3.41 0.87
C PHE A 3 13.97 3.84 1.24
N PRO A 4 14.16 4.98 1.93
CA PRO A 4 15.44 5.28 2.57
C PRO A 4 15.44 4.61 3.95
N GLY A 5 16.31 3.64 4.18
CA GLY A 5 16.61 3.22 5.56
C GLY A 5 16.73 1.72 5.89
N MET A 6 16.92 0.81 4.93
CA MET A 6 17.33 -0.56 5.31
C MET A 6 18.86 -0.65 5.36
N SER A 7 19.46 -0.14 6.44
CA SER A 7 20.85 -0.42 6.80
C SER A 7 21.01 -1.92 7.08
N ALA A 8 21.70 -2.63 6.20
CA ALA A 8 22.04 -4.04 6.41
C ALA A 8 23.01 -4.16 7.62
N PRO A 9 22.79 -5.11 8.55
CA PRO A 9 23.66 -5.29 9.69
C PRO A 9 25.00 -5.89 9.24
N GLY A 10 26.08 -5.31 9.75
CA GLY A 10 27.44 -5.73 9.46
C GLY A 10 27.73 -7.16 9.92
N LEU A 11 28.59 -7.85 9.15
CA LEU A 11 29.32 -9.02 9.61
C LEU A 11 30.78 -8.84 9.21
N GLY A 12 31.64 -8.71 10.22
CA GLY A 12 33.08 -8.55 10.06
C GLY A 12 33.82 -9.85 9.77
N GLY A 13 35.09 -9.71 9.38
CA GLY A 13 36.11 -10.75 9.55
C GLY A 13 36.56 -11.52 8.31
N GLN A 14 37.63 -11.01 7.70
CA GLN A 14 38.79 -11.73 7.12
C GLN A 14 38.61 -12.71 5.93
N GLY A 15 39.42 -12.48 4.89
CA GLY A 15 40.05 -13.56 4.11
C GLY A 15 39.74 -13.60 2.60
N VAL A 16 40.56 -12.90 1.82
CA VAL A 16 41.06 -13.24 0.47
C VAL A 16 40.16 -14.18 -0.37
N GLY A 17 39.30 -13.58 -1.21
CA GLY A 17 38.35 -14.27 -2.10
C GLY A 17 37.00 -13.57 -2.27
N LEU A 18 36.78 -12.46 -1.55
CA LEU A 18 35.49 -11.81 -1.33
C LEU A 18 35.14 -10.68 -2.33
N ASP A 19 35.85 -10.56 -3.45
CA ASP A 19 35.57 -9.51 -4.45
C ASP A 19 34.71 -10.03 -5.61
N GLU A 20 34.93 -11.26 -6.12
CA GLU A 20 34.10 -11.83 -7.19
C GLU A 20 32.73 -12.30 -6.70
N GLN A 21 32.64 -12.86 -5.49
CA GLN A 21 31.37 -13.31 -4.92
C GLN A 21 30.49 -12.13 -4.52
N LYS A 22 31.06 -11.08 -3.91
CA LYS A 22 30.33 -9.83 -3.61
C LYS A 22 30.02 -9.00 -4.85
N LEU A 23 30.85 -9.01 -5.90
CA LEU A 23 30.51 -8.35 -7.16
C LEU A 23 29.37 -9.10 -7.87
N LYS A 24 29.36 -10.44 -7.84
CA LYS A 24 28.21 -11.25 -8.31
C LYS A 24 26.97 -11.03 -7.45
N GLU A 25 27.10 -10.93 -6.12
CA GLU A 25 25.97 -10.60 -5.23
C GLU A 25 25.46 -9.18 -5.46
N GLN A 26 26.35 -8.19 -5.63
CA GLN A 26 25.99 -6.80 -5.95
C GLN A 26 25.42 -6.67 -7.36
N GLN A 27 25.93 -7.43 -8.33
CA GLN A 27 25.35 -7.50 -9.68
C GLN A 27 23.98 -8.18 -9.65
N MET A 28 23.82 -9.25 -8.88
CA MET A 28 22.52 -9.90 -8.63
C MET A 28 21.56 -8.96 -7.89
N ILE A 29 22.03 -8.18 -6.92
CA ILE A 29 21.24 -7.17 -6.21
C ILE A 29 20.88 -6.02 -7.15
N LYS A 30 21.79 -5.55 -8.02
CA LYS A 30 21.48 -4.55 -9.05
C LYS A 30 20.47 -5.07 -10.06
N PHE A 31 20.59 -6.34 -10.48
CA PHE A 31 19.63 -6.97 -11.39
C PHE A 31 18.27 -7.16 -10.70
N MET A 32 18.26 -7.53 -9.40
CA MET A 32 17.03 -7.54 -8.60
C MET A 32 16.47 -6.15 -8.39
N GLN A 33 17.27 -5.12 -8.12
CA GLN A 33 16.84 -3.74 -7.93
C GLN A 33 16.25 -3.19 -9.21
N GLN A 34 16.90 -3.40 -10.36
CA GLN A 34 16.35 -3.04 -11.67
C GLN A 34 15.06 -3.81 -11.98
N ALA A 35 14.96 -5.08 -11.58
CA ALA A 35 13.71 -5.82 -11.69
C ALA A 35 12.63 -5.28 -10.73
N MET A 36 12.99 -4.86 -9.51
CA MET A 36 12.09 -4.27 -8.52
C MET A 36 11.67 -2.83 -8.86
N GLU A 37 12.49 -2.10 -9.63
CA GLU A 37 12.18 -0.77 -10.16
C GLU A 37 11.30 -0.82 -11.41
N SER A 38 11.08 -2.01 -11.98
CA SER A 38 10.16 -2.15 -13.10
C SER A 38 8.72 -1.80 -12.69
N CYS A 39 8.00 -1.08 -13.55
CA CYS A 39 6.59 -0.76 -13.33
C CYS A 39 5.71 -1.97 -12.98
N PRO A 40 5.84 -3.15 -13.61
CA PRO A 40 5.07 -4.32 -13.20
C PRO A 40 5.44 -4.79 -11.79
N ALA A 41 6.71 -4.77 -11.40
CA ALA A 41 7.12 -5.15 -10.05
C ALA A 41 6.63 -4.14 -8.99
N LYS A 42 6.79 -2.83 -9.23
CA LYS A 42 6.31 -1.75 -8.34
C LYS A 42 4.79 -1.84 -8.15
N THR A 43 4.06 -2.12 -9.22
CA THR A 43 2.60 -2.33 -9.20
C THR A 43 2.21 -3.60 -8.42
N ALA A 44 2.93 -4.70 -8.63
CA ALA A 44 2.64 -5.95 -7.92
C ALA A 44 2.93 -5.82 -6.41
N MET A 45 4.06 -5.21 -6.03
CA MET A 45 4.42 -5.03 -4.63
C MET A 45 3.45 -4.11 -3.90
N SER A 46 3.12 -2.96 -4.48
CA SER A 46 2.13 -2.04 -3.92
C SER A 46 0.75 -2.66 -3.83
N GLY A 47 0.35 -3.46 -4.84
CA GLY A 47 -0.90 -4.21 -4.82
C GLY A 47 -0.94 -5.25 -3.69
N VAL A 48 0.15 -5.99 -3.47
CA VAL A 48 0.27 -6.98 -2.37
C VAL A 48 0.29 -6.29 -1.01
N MET A 49 1.04 -5.19 -0.86
CA MET A 49 1.06 -4.39 0.37
C MET A 49 -0.33 -3.81 0.69
N GLY A 50 -1.00 -3.24 -0.32
CA GLY A 50 -2.37 -2.74 -0.20
C GLY A 50 -3.37 -3.83 0.13
N PHE A 51 -3.22 -5.02 -0.46
CA PHE A 51 -4.05 -6.18 -0.16
C PHE A 51 -3.88 -6.64 1.30
N GLY A 52 -2.64 -6.71 1.79
CA GLY A 52 -2.34 -7.06 3.18
C GLY A 52 -2.94 -6.06 4.17
N LEU A 53 -2.69 -4.76 3.96
CA LEU A 53 -3.26 -3.69 4.78
C LEU A 53 -4.80 -3.68 4.74
N GLY A 54 -5.39 -3.86 3.56
CA GLY A 54 -6.84 -3.94 3.41
C GLY A 54 -7.47 -5.18 4.05
N GLY A 55 -6.75 -6.31 4.08
CA GLY A 55 -7.19 -7.52 4.76
C GLY A 55 -7.23 -7.35 6.27
N LEU A 56 -6.19 -6.74 6.85
CA LEU A 56 -6.13 -6.41 8.27
C LEU A 56 -7.21 -5.38 8.64
N PHE A 57 -7.33 -4.31 7.85
CA PHE A 57 -8.36 -3.28 8.05
C PHE A 57 -9.77 -3.86 7.96
N GLY A 58 -10.04 -4.73 6.97
CA GLY A 58 -11.35 -5.37 6.82
C GLY A 58 -11.67 -6.37 7.93
N LEU A 59 -10.67 -7.10 8.43
CA LEU A 59 -10.84 -7.98 9.58
C LEU A 59 -11.18 -7.17 10.85
N PHE A 60 -10.45 -6.08 11.08
CA PHE A 60 -10.69 -5.17 12.21
C PHE A 60 -12.05 -4.47 12.12
N MET A 61 -12.46 -4.00 10.94
CA MET A 61 -13.78 -3.41 10.76
C MET A 61 -14.89 -4.43 11.01
N SER A 62 -14.66 -5.69 10.62
CA SER A 62 -15.62 -6.77 10.84
C SER A 62 -15.70 -7.19 12.30
N SER A 63 -14.60 -7.14 13.06
CA SER A 63 -14.62 -7.42 14.50
C SER A 63 -15.41 -6.35 15.26
N MET A 64 -15.28 -5.07 14.89
CA MET A 64 -16.07 -3.99 15.51
C MET A 64 -17.56 -4.09 15.21
N ARG A 65 -17.94 -4.58 14.02
CA ARG A 65 -19.36 -4.81 13.68
C ARG A 65 -19.94 -6.06 14.35
N TYR A 66 -19.08 -7.00 14.75
CA TYR A 66 -19.49 -8.21 15.47
C TYR A 66 -19.88 -7.92 16.93
N ASP A 67 -19.31 -6.87 17.53
CA ASP A 67 -19.64 -6.41 18.89
C ASP A 67 -20.90 -5.55 18.97
N ALA A 68 -21.47 -5.11 17.84
CA ALA A 68 -22.66 -4.26 17.80
C ALA A 68 -23.93 -5.08 17.51
N PRO A 69 -24.77 -5.40 18.52
CA PRO A 69 -26.00 -6.19 18.33
C PRO A 69 -27.12 -5.43 17.58
N MET A 70 -26.87 -4.21 17.11
CA MET A 70 -27.86 -3.32 16.49
C MET A 70 -27.72 -3.23 14.96
N THR A 71 -27.24 -4.29 14.31
CA THR A 71 -27.20 -4.37 12.85
C THR A 71 -28.29 -5.31 12.36
N ALA A 72 -29.13 -4.84 11.42
CA ALA A 72 -30.28 -5.57 10.88
C ALA A 72 -29.88 -6.99 10.41
N GLY A 73 -30.21 -8.01 11.20
CA GLY A 73 -29.78 -9.40 11.00
C GLY A 73 -29.33 -10.13 12.27
N ALA A 74 -29.09 -9.41 13.38
CA ALA A 74 -28.65 -9.99 14.66
C ALA A 74 -29.60 -11.08 15.20
N ASP A 75 -30.92 -10.92 15.04
CA ASP A 75 -31.93 -11.89 15.49
C ASP A 75 -31.89 -13.25 14.78
N ALA A 76 -31.28 -13.32 13.59
CA ALA A 76 -31.13 -14.55 12.82
C ALA A 76 -29.90 -15.36 13.24
N ILE A 77 -28.88 -14.72 13.82
CA ILE A 77 -27.62 -15.37 14.23
C ILE A 77 -27.80 -16.00 15.62
N THR A 78 -28.43 -15.31 16.57
CA THR A 78 -28.52 -15.74 17.98
C THR A 78 -29.27 -17.06 18.21
N LYS A 79 -30.10 -17.50 17.25
CA LYS A 79 -30.92 -18.71 17.35
C LYS A 79 -30.24 -19.99 16.86
N LEU A 80 -29.03 -19.92 16.30
CA LEU A 80 -28.27 -21.10 15.85
C LEU A 80 -27.25 -21.54 16.93
N PRO A 81 -26.88 -22.84 16.98
CA PRO A 81 -25.86 -23.33 17.89
C PRO A 81 -24.55 -22.55 17.73
N VAL A 82 -23.83 -22.32 18.84
CA VAL A 82 -22.62 -21.48 18.93
C VAL A 82 -21.56 -21.86 17.87
N LYS A 83 -21.51 -23.13 17.48
CA LYS A 83 -20.63 -23.66 16.43
C LYS A 83 -21.00 -23.14 15.04
N GLU A 84 -22.28 -23.01 14.74
CA GLU A 84 -22.77 -22.48 13.45
C GLU A 84 -22.71 -20.95 13.42
N GLN A 85 -22.95 -20.25 14.54
CA GLN A 85 -22.70 -18.81 14.66
C GLN A 85 -21.23 -18.46 14.43
N LEU A 86 -20.30 -19.20 15.05
CA LEU A 86 -18.88 -18.99 14.81
C LEU A 86 -18.52 -19.30 13.36
N ARG A 87 -19.00 -20.40 12.79
CA ARG A 87 -18.72 -20.77 11.40
C ARG A 87 -19.25 -19.75 10.40
N GLN A 88 -20.46 -19.22 10.62
CA GLN A 88 -21.08 -18.19 9.80
C GLN A 88 -20.33 -16.85 9.98
N GLY A 89 -19.97 -16.51 11.22
CA GLY A 89 -19.18 -15.34 11.57
C GLY A 89 -17.82 -15.30 10.90
N PHE A 90 -17.05 -16.39 11.00
CA PHE A 90 -15.77 -16.51 10.29
C PHE A 90 -15.93 -16.40 8.77
N LYS A 91 -17.03 -16.90 8.22
CA LYS A 91 -17.34 -16.79 6.79
C LYS A 91 -17.65 -15.34 6.37
N GLU A 92 -18.39 -14.60 7.20
CA GLU A 92 -18.72 -13.20 6.94
C GLU A 92 -17.53 -12.27 7.18
N MET A 93 -16.78 -12.46 8.26
CA MET A 93 -15.51 -11.77 8.54
C MET A 93 -14.50 -12.00 7.41
N GLY A 94 -14.37 -13.24 6.95
CA GLY A 94 -13.51 -13.59 5.82
C GLY A 94 -13.95 -12.93 4.52
N LYS A 95 -15.25 -12.92 4.22
CA LYS A 95 -15.80 -12.26 3.02
C LYS A 95 -15.59 -10.75 3.05
N ALA A 96 -15.80 -10.11 4.20
CA ALA A 96 -15.61 -8.68 4.38
C ALA A 96 -14.13 -8.28 4.33
N SER A 97 -13.25 -9.04 4.99
CA SER A 97 -11.79 -8.86 4.91
C SER A 97 -11.29 -9.03 3.47
N TRP A 98 -11.74 -10.08 2.76
CA TRP A 98 -11.39 -10.33 1.36
C TRP A 98 -11.86 -9.23 0.41
N SER A 99 -13.09 -8.72 0.59
CA SER A 99 -13.60 -7.60 -0.19
C SER A 99 -12.77 -6.33 0.03
N SER A 100 -12.39 -6.06 1.29
CA SER A 100 -11.56 -4.91 1.64
C SER A 100 -10.16 -5.03 1.04
N ALA A 101 -9.51 -6.17 1.23
CA ALA A 101 -8.20 -6.48 0.67
C ALA A 101 -8.15 -6.27 -0.84
N LYS A 102 -9.17 -6.74 -1.58
CA LYS A 102 -9.28 -6.52 -3.03
C LYS A 102 -9.34 -5.05 -3.41
N ASN A 103 -10.15 -4.26 -2.70
CA ASN A 103 -10.30 -2.84 -3.00
C ASN A 103 -9.00 -2.06 -2.73
N PHE A 104 -8.35 -2.28 -1.59
CA PHE A 104 -7.09 -1.62 -1.25
C PHE A 104 -5.92 -2.08 -2.12
N GLY A 105 -5.87 -3.37 -2.48
CA GLY A 105 -4.89 -3.87 -3.43
C GLY A 105 -5.07 -3.28 -4.83
N LEU A 106 -6.32 -3.13 -5.30
CA LEU A 106 -6.61 -2.48 -6.58
C LEU A 106 -6.22 -1.00 -6.57
N VAL A 107 -6.57 -0.27 -5.51
CA VAL A 107 -6.20 1.15 -5.35
C VAL A 107 -4.67 1.30 -5.35
N GLY A 108 -3.97 0.51 -4.53
CA GLY A 108 -2.51 0.56 -4.43
C GLY A 108 -1.80 0.21 -5.74
N GLY A 109 -2.29 -0.82 -6.44
CA GLY A 109 -1.77 -1.22 -7.75
C GLY A 109 -1.98 -0.14 -8.83
N ILE A 110 -3.19 0.40 -8.96
CA ILE A 110 -3.47 1.45 -9.95
C ILE A 110 -2.64 2.71 -9.64
N PHE A 111 -2.56 3.11 -8.37
CA PHE A 111 -1.77 4.28 -7.97
C PHE A 111 -0.30 4.13 -8.35
N ALA A 112 0.37 3.06 -7.88
CA ALA A 112 1.78 2.86 -8.15
C ALA A 112 2.08 2.58 -9.63
N GLY A 113 1.18 1.90 -10.33
CA GLY A 113 1.30 1.66 -11.77
C GLY A 113 1.19 2.94 -12.58
N THR A 114 0.24 3.81 -12.22
CA THR A 114 0.05 5.10 -12.90
C THR A 114 1.21 6.05 -12.61
N GLU A 115 1.67 6.12 -11.36
CA GLU A 115 2.88 6.86 -10.97
C GLU A 115 4.08 6.39 -11.79
N CYS A 116 4.33 5.07 -11.87
CA CYS A 116 5.45 4.52 -12.63
C CYS A 116 5.36 4.80 -14.13
N CYS A 117 4.16 4.69 -14.73
CA CYS A 117 3.95 5.05 -16.13
C CYS A 117 4.29 6.53 -16.37
N ILE A 118 3.79 7.44 -15.52
CA ILE A 118 4.04 8.88 -15.66
C ILE A 118 5.53 9.20 -15.47
N GLU A 119 6.17 8.58 -14.47
CA GLU A 119 7.62 8.68 -14.25
C GLU A 119 8.41 8.19 -15.47
N GLY A 120 8.00 7.06 -16.07
CA GLY A 120 8.62 6.53 -17.29
C GLY A 120 8.48 7.47 -18.49
N PHE A 121 7.37 8.20 -18.61
CA PHE A 121 7.15 9.17 -19.69
C PHE A 121 7.84 10.53 -19.47
N ARG A 122 7.90 11.02 -18.22
CA ARG A 122 8.48 12.35 -17.90
C ARG A 122 9.93 12.32 -17.41
N ALA A 123 10.44 11.15 -17.01
CA ALA A 123 11.76 10.96 -16.41
C ALA A 123 12.05 11.86 -15.19
N GLN A 124 11.01 12.36 -14.51
CA GLN A 124 11.10 13.15 -13.28
C GLN A 124 10.20 12.53 -12.20
N ASN A 125 10.56 12.70 -10.92
CA ASN A 125 9.77 12.25 -9.76
C ASN A 125 9.41 13.44 -8.86
N ASP A 126 8.34 14.14 -9.22
CA ASP A 126 7.88 15.35 -8.53
C ASP A 126 6.48 15.16 -7.92
N LEU A 127 6.08 16.09 -7.04
CA LEU A 127 4.76 16.14 -6.41
C LEU A 127 3.61 16.03 -7.43
N TYR A 128 3.79 16.61 -8.62
CA TYR A 128 2.80 16.56 -9.69
C TYR A 128 2.49 15.13 -10.15
N ASN A 129 3.46 14.22 -10.15
CA ASN A 129 3.24 12.84 -10.56
C ASN A 129 2.33 12.10 -9.57
N GLY A 130 2.55 12.29 -8.27
CA GLY A 130 1.68 11.73 -7.23
C GLY A 130 0.26 12.28 -7.28
N VAL A 131 0.11 13.59 -7.51
CA VAL A 131 -1.20 14.24 -7.68
C VAL A 131 -1.93 13.75 -8.92
N ALA A 132 -1.24 13.66 -10.06
CA ALA A 132 -1.81 13.16 -11.30
C ALA A 132 -2.19 11.67 -11.21
N ALA A 133 -1.31 10.84 -10.64
CA ALA A 133 -1.58 9.43 -10.39
C ALA A 133 -2.77 9.25 -9.43
N GLY A 134 -2.84 10.06 -8.37
CA GLY A 134 -3.96 10.12 -7.44
C GLY A 134 -5.27 10.49 -8.14
N CYS A 135 -5.30 11.57 -8.93
CA CYS A 135 -6.47 11.96 -9.70
C CYS A 135 -6.94 10.87 -10.65
N ILE A 136 -6.03 10.27 -11.42
CA ILE A 136 -6.35 9.21 -12.39
C ILE A 136 -6.91 7.99 -11.65
N THR A 137 -6.30 7.61 -10.53
CA THR A 137 -6.73 6.46 -9.73
C THR A 137 -8.12 6.70 -9.14
N GLY A 138 -8.32 7.83 -8.47
CA GLY A 138 -9.61 8.19 -7.86
C GLY A 138 -10.72 8.38 -8.90
N GLY A 139 -10.41 9.02 -10.03
CA GLY A 139 -11.33 9.21 -11.14
C GLY A 139 -11.71 7.89 -11.82
N ALA A 140 -10.74 6.99 -12.07
CA ALA A 140 -10.99 5.70 -12.69
C ALA A 140 -11.85 4.77 -11.81
N LEU A 141 -11.60 4.77 -10.50
CA LEU A 141 -12.37 3.97 -9.55
C LEU A 141 -13.81 4.48 -9.42
N ALA A 142 -14.01 5.79 -9.42
CA ALA A 142 -15.33 6.41 -9.30
C ALA A 142 -16.05 6.60 -10.65
N ALA A 143 -15.40 6.32 -11.78
CA ALA A 143 -15.97 6.50 -13.12
C ALA A 143 -17.32 5.79 -13.31
N LYS A 144 -17.47 4.58 -12.72
CA LYS A 144 -18.71 3.79 -12.80
C LYS A 144 -19.86 4.39 -11.98
N ALA A 145 -19.57 5.24 -11.01
CA ALA A 145 -20.57 5.94 -10.19
C ALA A 145 -21.03 7.27 -10.82
N GLY A 146 -20.52 7.64 -11.99
CA GLY A 146 -20.90 8.82 -12.75
C GLY A 146 -19.83 9.94 -12.77
N PRO A 147 -20.00 10.96 -13.62
CA PRO A 147 -18.98 12.00 -13.84
C PRO A 147 -18.75 12.87 -12.60
N GLN A 148 -19.78 13.16 -11.81
CA GLN A 148 -19.64 13.91 -10.55
C GLN A 148 -18.84 13.13 -9.50
N ALA A 149 -19.09 11.83 -9.39
CA ALA A 149 -18.33 10.95 -8.51
C ALA A 149 -16.87 10.82 -8.97
N ALA A 150 -16.63 10.74 -10.28
CA ALA A 150 -15.27 10.74 -10.85
C ALA A 150 -14.52 12.04 -10.55
N ALA A 151 -15.16 13.19 -10.69
CA ALA A 151 -14.55 14.49 -10.36
C ALA A 151 -14.22 14.60 -8.87
N LEU A 152 -15.14 14.20 -7.99
CA LEU A 152 -14.91 14.15 -6.55
C LEU A 152 -13.80 13.16 -6.18
N GLY A 153 -13.81 11.97 -6.80
CA GLY A 153 -12.80 10.94 -6.61
C GLY A 153 -11.41 11.41 -7.04
N CYS A 154 -11.31 12.04 -8.21
CA CYS A 154 -10.06 12.66 -8.67
C CYS A 154 -9.58 13.72 -7.67
N ALA A 155 -10.42 14.68 -7.29
CA ALA A 155 -10.04 15.74 -6.37
C ALA A 155 -9.60 15.22 -5.00
N GLY A 156 -10.34 14.25 -4.44
CA GLY A 156 -10.04 13.64 -3.15
C GLY A 156 -8.71 12.87 -3.15
N PHE A 157 -8.51 11.98 -4.12
CA PHE A 157 -7.26 11.22 -4.22
C PHE A 157 -6.07 12.11 -4.60
N ALA A 158 -6.26 13.10 -5.47
CA ALA A 158 -5.23 14.09 -5.79
C ALA A 158 -4.79 14.88 -4.54
N GLY A 159 -5.74 15.36 -3.75
CA GLY A 159 -5.46 16.08 -2.50
C GLY A 159 -4.77 15.19 -1.46
N PHE A 160 -5.22 13.96 -1.29
CA PHE A 160 -4.59 13.00 -0.38
C PHE A 160 -3.16 12.67 -0.82
N SER A 161 -2.93 12.40 -2.11
CA SER A 161 -1.59 12.16 -2.65
C SER A 161 -0.68 13.38 -2.50
N ALA A 162 -1.19 14.59 -2.75
CA ALA A 162 -0.44 15.83 -2.52
C ALA A 162 0.01 15.97 -1.06
N ALA A 163 -0.89 15.70 -0.12
CA ALA A 163 -0.62 15.82 1.31
C ALA A 163 0.45 14.80 1.77
N ILE A 164 0.33 13.55 1.33
CA ILE A 164 1.31 12.50 1.65
C ILE A 164 2.67 12.81 1.04
N ASP A 165 2.71 13.19 -0.24
CA ASP A 165 3.96 13.54 -0.92
C ASP A 165 4.61 14.80 -0.34
N TYR A 166 3.83 15.76 0.13
CA TYR A 166 4.33 16.94 0.83
C TYR A 166 4.90 16.56 2.20
N TYR A 167 4.18 15.73 2.97
CA TYR A 167 4.63 15.25 4.27
C TYR A 167 5.94 14.45 4.17
N MET A 168 6.06 13.55 3.21
CA MET A 168 7.27 12.75 3.01
C MET A 168 8.47 13.57 2.49
N ARG A 169 8.23 14.73 1.89
CA ARG A 169 9.28 15.65 1.40
C ARG A 169 9.60 16.77 2.41
N MET A 170 8.87 16.87 3.52
CA MET A 170 9.19 17.82 4.56
C MET A 170 10.50 17.38 5.23
N PRO A 171 11.54 18.25 5.31
CA PRO A 171 12.72 17.93 6.08
C PRO A 171 12.30 17.74 7.53
N ASN A 172 12.61 16.58 8.11
CA ASN A 172 12.56 16.43 9.55
C ASN A 172 13.72 17.27 10.10
N ASP A 173 13.39 18.33 10.84
CA ASP A 173 14.38 19.02 11.66
C ASP A 173 14.82 18.04 12.74
N ASP A 174 15.87 17.27 12.46
CA ASP A 174 16.55 16.43 13.44
C ASP A 174 17.29 17.33 14.43
N THR A 175 16.58 18.01 15.33
CA THR A 175 17.17 18.65 16.52
C THR A 175 17.89 17.62 17.42
N ALA A 176 17.71 16.32 17.15
CA ALA A 176 18.41 15.22 17.83
C ALA A 176 19.77 14.84 17.22
N ALA A 177 20.15 15.41 16.06
CA ALA A 177 21.45 15.15 15.42
C ALA A 177 22.56 16.13 15.84
N ASP A 178 22.24 17.15 16.64
CA ASP A 178 23.23 18.02 17.26
C ASP A 178 23.63 17.47 18.64
N PRO A 179 24.81 16.82 18.82
CA PRO A 179 25.36 16.55 20.15
C PRO A 179 25.81 17.81 20.90
N ILE A 180 25.38 19.01 20.47
CA ILE A 180 25.79 20.31 21.01
C ILE A 180 24.63 21.32 20.96
N ALA A 181 23.55 21.06 21.71
CA ALA A 181 22.62 22.08 22.18
C ALA A 181 22.09 21.72 23.58
#